data_AF-A0AAX3W227-F1
#
_entry.id   AF-A0AAX3W227-F1
#
_cell.length_a   1.000
_cell.length_b   1.000
_cell.length_c   1.000
_cell.angle_alpha   90.00
_cell.angle_beta   90.00
_cell.angle_gamma   90.00
#
_symmetry.space_group_name_H-M   'P 1'
#
loop_
_entity.id
_entity.type
_entity.pdbx_description
1 polymer ?
#
loop_
_entity_poly.entity_id
_entity_poly.type
_entity_poly.pdbx_seq_one_letter_code
_entity_poly.pdbx_strand_id
1 'polypeptide(L)'
;METNSIDIITKFSDDYVPIQIDTYVTRPNISLMTVYECVSFLSSLTDKPNTNDIQVMLDLVVRIYDDQFTKRDLMNGLSSQHGTHALYEQILFVASGKNADIDNDVKKEVEGQEVSSWQDYKSQLNDLIKDMTKDGKDINEVLNLPFIFMMNDLQQETKKVERQESMLDAFL
;
A
#
# COMPACT_ATOMS: atom_id res chain seq x y z
N MET A 1 -10.63 12.32 -0.09
CA MET A 1 -9.44 11.47 -0.30
C MET A 1 -8.33 12.13 0.46
N GLU A 2 -7.83 11.49 1.50
CA GLU A 2 -6.61 11.97 2.16
C GLU A 2 -5.43 11.63 1.27
N THR A 3 -4.54 12.60 1.13
CA THR A 3 -3.26 12.45 0.45
C THR A 3 -2.24 11.99 1.47
N ASN A 4 -1.48 10.95 1.15
CA ASN A 4 -0.29 10.62 1.93
C ASN A 4 0.89 11.47 1.46
N SER A 5 1.88 11.67 2.32
CA SER A 5 3.07 12.43 1.99
C SER A 5 4.34 11.80 2.53
N ILE A 6 5.45 12.12 1.86
CA ILE A 6 6.79 11.73 2.28
C ILE A 6 7.70 12.95 2.26
N ASP A 7 8.44 13.13 3.35
CA ASP A 7 9.43 14.18 3.49
C ASP A 7 10.81 13.62 3.14
N ILE A 8 11.50 14.31 2.21
CA ILE A 8 12.84 13.92 1.76
C ILE A 8 13.79 15.10 1.97
N ILE A 9 14.89 14.86 2.67
CA ILE A 9 15.96 15.85 2.82
C ILE A 9 16.67 15.99 1.48
N THR A 10 16.64 17.17 0.88
CA THR A 10 17.24 17.42 -0.45
C THR A 10 18.58 18.16 -0.37
N LYS A 11 18.85 18.84 0.75
CA LYS A 11 20.14 19.51 0.97
C LYS A 11 20.61 19.42 2.42
N PHE A 12 21.91 19.30 2.55
CA PHE A 12 22.64 19.35 3.81
C PHE A 12 23.56 20.58 3.85
N SER A 13 23.80 21.12 5.04
CA SER A 13 24.90 22.06 5.28
C SER A 13 26.25 21.35 5.19
N ASP A 14 27.33 22.12 5.20
CA ASP A 14 28.71 21.60 5.29
C ASP A 14 28.94 20.76 6.56
N ASP A 15 28.13 20.98 7.61
CA ASP A 15 28.13 20.23 8.86
C ASP A 15 27.17 19.03 8.87
N TYR A 16 26.66 18.60 7.70
CA TYR A 16 25.71 17.49 7.52
C TYR A 16 24.36 17.69 8.24
N VAL A 17 23.97 18.93 8.51
CA VAL A 17 22.65 19.24 9.07
C VAL A 17 21.66 19.42 7.91
N PRO A 18 20.45 18.82 7.96
CA PRO A 18 19.42 19.07 6.95
C PRO A 18 19.07 20.56 6.89
N ILE A 19 19.18 21.17 5.71
CA ILE A 19 18.85 22.60 5.48
C ILE A 19 17.64 22.79 4.57
N GLN A 20 17.29 21.77 3.78
CA GLN A 20 16.10 21.78 2.94
C GLN A 20 15.43 20.40 2.98
N ILE A 21 14.13 20.42 3.22
CA ILE A 21 13.26 19.25 3.22
C ILE A 21 12.13 19.55 2.24
N ASP A 22 11.94 18.69 1.26
CA ASP A 22 10.86 18.79 0.31
C ASP A 22 9.81 17.71 0.63
N THR A 23 8.55 18.13 0.71
CA THR A 23 7.40 17.26 0.97
C THR A 23 6.74 16.90 -0.35
N TYR A 24 6.63 15.60 -0.63
CA TYR A 24 5.97 15.05 -1.80
C TYR A 24 4.64 14.44 -1.40
N VAL A 25 3.63 14.53 -2.27
CA VAL A 25 2.28 14.02 -2.00
C VAL A 25 1.89 12.95 -3.01
N THR A 26 1.17 11.93 -2.54
CA THR A 26 0.64 10.88 -3.41
C THR A 26 -0.44 11.43 -4.32
N ARG A 27 -0.50 10.92 -5.55
CA ARG A 27 -1.58 11.29 -6.46
C ARG A 27 -2.88 10.60 -6.05
N PRO A 28 -4.04 11.25 -6.23
CA PRO A 28 -5.33 10.60 -5.99
C PRO A 28 -5.55 9.37 -6.87
N ASN A 29 -5.05 9.39 -8.10
CA ASN A 29 -5.34 8.35 -9.08
C ASN A 29 -4.27 7.24 -9.09
N ILE A 30 -4.29 6.37 -8.08
CA ILE A 30 -3.42 5.19 -8.04
C ILE A 30 -4.03 4.07 -8.89
N SER A 31 -3.19 3.45 -9.74
CA SER A 31 -3.60 2.34 -10.60
C SER A 31 -3.79 1.03 -9.81
N LEU A 32 -4.62 0.13 -10.33
CA LEU A 32 -4.76 -1.23 -9.79
C LEU A 32 -3.42 -1.97 -9.77
N MET A 33 -2.58 -1.76 -10.79
CA MET A 33 -1.24 -2.34 -10.85
C MET A 33 -0.42 -1.98 -9.63
N THR A 34 -0.33 -0.68 -9.29
CA THR A 34 0.46 -0.20 -8.16
C THR A 34 -0.05 -0.78 -6.84
N VAL A 35 -1.38 -0.83 -6.65
CA VAL A 35 -1.99 -1.43 -5.45
C VAL A 35 -1.68 -2.92 -5.38
N TYR A 36 -1.87 -3.65 -6.48
CA TYR A 36 -1.58 -5.08 -6.56
C TYR A 36 -0.12 -5.39 -6.24
N GLU A 37 0.82 -4.60 -6.75
CA GLU A 37 2.24 -4.77 -6.45
C GLU A 37 2.55 -4.52 -4.96
N CYS A 38 1.94 -3.51 -4.35
CA CYS A 38 2.08 -3.23 -2.92
C CYS A 38 1.54 -4.38 -2.07
N VAL A 39 0.32 -4.85 -2.36
CA VAL A 39 -0.29 -6.01 -1.69
C VAL A 39 0.55 -7.27 -1.90
N SER A 40 1.05 -7.49 -3.12
CA SER A 40 1.90 -8.62 -3.44
C SER A 40 3.21 -8.60 -2.65
N PHE A 41 3.85 -7.44 -2.53
CA PHE A 41 5.04 -7.27 -1.70
C PHE A 41 4.75 -7.60 -0.23
N LEU A 42 3.70 -6.99 0.35
CA LEU A 42 3.31 -7.24 1.75
C LEU A 42 2.97 -8.71 2.00
N SER A 43 2.27 -9.37 1.07
CA SER A 43 1.93 -10.80 1.18
C SER A 43 3.14 -11.74 1.14
N SER A 44 4.27 -11.26 0.60
CA SER A 44 5.52 -12.01 0.48
C SER A 44 6.47 -11.75 1.64
N LEU A 45 6.21 -10.71 2.44
CA LEU A 45 7.02 -10.35 3.58
C LEU A 45 6.76 -11.34 4.72
N THR A 46 7.77 -12.13 5.10
CA THR A 46 7.65 -13.11 6.18
C THR A 46 8.15 -12.60 7.52
N ASP A 47 9.09 -11.66 7.49
CA ASP A 47 9.83 -11.14 8.64
C ASP A 47 10.31 -9.70 8.34
N LYS A 48 11.30 -9.21 9.09
CA LYS A 48 11.95 -7.93 8.82
C LYS A 48 12.51 -7.85 7.39
N PRO A 49 12.27 -6.74 6.66
CA PRO A 49 12.78 -6.56 5.30
C PRO A 49 14.29 -6.74 5.21
N ASN A 50 14.74 -7.59 4.29
CA ASN A 50 16.14 -7.72 3.93
C ASN A 50 16.56 -6.65 2.89
N THR A 51 17.83 -6.67 2.46
CA THR A 51 18.35 -5.70 1.50
C THR A 51 17.60 -5.70 0.16
N ASN A 52 17.19 -6.86 -0.36
CA ASN A 52 16.41 -6.93 -1.59
C ASN A 52 15.01 -6.36 -1.39
N ASP A 53 14.38 -6.66 -0.25
CA ASP A 53 13.06 -6.12 0.09
C ASP A 53 13.12 -4.59 0.14
N ILE A 54 14.17 -4.01 0.74
CA ILE A 54 14.39 -2.57 0.76
C ILE A 54 14.53 -1.99 -0.66
N GLN A 55 15.24 -2.68 -1.57
CA GLN A 55 15.34 -2.22 -2.97
C GLN A 55 13.97 -2.21 -3.66
N VAL A 56 13.16 -3.24 -3.44
CA VAL A 56 11.78 -3.30 -3.95
C VAL A 56 10.91 -2.22 -3.32
N MET A 57 11.08 -1.92 -2.03
CA MET A 57 10.37 -0.83 -1.37
C MET A 57 10.72 0.52 -1.99
N LEU A 58 12.00 0.79 -2.26
CA LEU A 58 12.44 2.01 -2.94
C LEU A 58 11.81 2.14 -4.34
N ASP A 59 11.78 1.05 -5.12
CA ASP A 59 11.09 0.99 -6.42
C ASP A 59 9.60 1.32 -6.30
N LEU A 60 8.92 0.69 -5.36
CA LEU A 60 7.48 0.87 -5.15
C LEU A 60 7.18 2.31 -4.75
N VAL A 61 7.91 2.87 -3.79
CA VAL A 61 7.67 4.25 -3.34
C VAL A 61 7.90 5.26 -4.45
N VAL A 62 8.96 5.13 -5.26
CA VAL A 62 9.15 6.00 -6.43
C VAL A 62 7.93 5.96 -7.37
N ARG A 63 7.40 4.76 -7.65
CA ARG A 63 6.22 4.60 -8.52
C ARG A 63 4.91 5.08 -7.90
N ILE A 64 4.72 4.89 -6.58
CA ILE A 64 3.57 5.43 -5.83
C ILE A 64 3.49 6.95 -5.98
N TYR A 65 4.64 7.61 -6.03
CA TYR A 65 4.75 9.05 -6.19
C TYR A 65 4.91 9.51 -7.64
N ASP A 66 4.67 8.63 -8.63
CA ASP A 66 4.75 8.95 -10.07
C ASP A 66 6.08 9.61 -10.47
N ASP A 67 7.19 9.04 -10.01
CA ASP A 67 8.56 9.45 -10.32
C ASP A 67 8.88 10.93 -9.97
N GLN A 68 8.16 11.53 -9.01
CA GLN A 68 8.46 12.88 -8.49
C GLN A 68 9.87 13.00 -7.89
N PHE A 69 10.46 11.88 -7.48
CA PHE A 69 11.83 11.75 -6.98
C PHE A 69 12.39 10.38 -7.39
N THR A 70 13.71 10.21 -7.27
CA THR A 70 14.38 8.95 -7.61
C THR A 70 14.67 8.10 -6.38
N LYS A 71 15.02 6.81 -6.59
CA LYS A 71 15.53 5.96 -5.50
C LYS A 71 16.74 6.55 -4.80
N ARG A 72 17.62 7.25 -5.55
CA ARG A 72 18.81 7.86 -4.98
C ARG A 72 18.41 8.96 -3.99
N ASP A 73 17.37 9.72 -4.31
CA ASP A 73 16.86 10.76 -3.43
C ASP A 73 16.28 10.16 -2.15
N LEU A 74 15.56 9.04 -2.23
CA LEU A 74 15.11 8.30 -1.05
C LEU A 74 16.28 7.75 -0.20
N MET A 75 17.27 7.12 -0.83
CA MET A 75 18.43 6.55 -0.11
C MET A 75 19.26 7.61 0.61
N ASN A 76 19.36 8.81 0.04
CA ASN A 76 20.16 9.90 0.60
C ASN A 76 19.36 10.82 1.55
N GLY A 77 18.06 10.97 1.28
CA GLY A 77 17.21 11.97 1.93
C GLY A 77 16.33 11.41 3.04
N LEU A 78 16.16 10.09 3.14
CA LEU A 78 15.52 9.46 4.29
C LEU A 78 16.54 9.18 5.40
N SER A 79 16.16 9.47 6.65
CA SER A 79 17.02 9.19 7.80
C SER A 79 17.29 7.69 7.95
N SER A 80 18.53 7.29 8.23
CA SER A 80 18.89 5.87 8.35
C SER A 80 18.15 5.12 9.47
N GLN A 81 17.71 5.83 10.51
CA GLN A 81 17.00 5.25 11.64
C GLN A 81 15.54 4.91 11.33
N HIS A 82 14.90 5.66 10.41
CA HIS A 82 13.47 5.53 10.13
C HIS A 82 13.16 5.31 8.65
N GLY A 83 14.16 5.31 7.76
CA GLY A 83 13.94 5.26 6.31
C GLY A 83 13.18 4.02 5.86
N THR A 84 13.56 2.82 6.34
CA THR A 84 12.81 1.59 6.03
C THR A 84 11.37 1.65 6.52
N HIS A 85 11.14 2.24 7.69
CA HIS A 85 9.79 2.38 8.24
C HIS A 85 8.95 3.36 7.40
N ALA A 86 9.51 4.52 7.05
CA ALA A 86 8.84 5.50 6.19
C ALA A 86 8.45 4.89 4.84
N LEU A 87 9.35 4.11 4.21
CA LEU A 87 9.04 3.39 2.97
C LEU A 87 7.91 2.37 3.17
N TYR A 88 7.91 1.63 4.27
CA TYR A 88 6.88 0.66 4.60
C TYR A 88 5.50 1.31 4.75
N GLU A 89 5.42 2.45 5.45
CA GLU A 89 4.18 3.21 5.63
C GLU A 89 3.57 3.66 4.29
N GLN A 90 4.40 4.06 3.33
CA GLN A 90 3.90 4.46 2.00
C GLN A 90 3.26 3.27 1.26
N ILE A 91 3.90 2.10 1.33
CA ILE A 91 3.41 0.88 0.69
C ILE A 91 2.13 0.39 1.38
N LEU A 92 2.10 0.42 2.70
CA LEU A 92 0.94 0.05 3.51
C LEU A 92 -0.27 0.95 3.20
N PHE A 93 -0.05 2.26 3.13
CA PHE A 93 -1.08 3.23 2.75
C PHE A 93 -1.75 2.84 1.42
N VAL A 94 -0.93 2.65 0.38
CA VAL A 94 -1.45 2.32 -0.96
C VAL A 94 -2.11 0.95 -0.99
N ALA A 95 -1.50 -0.07 -0.36
CA ALA A 95 -2.04 -1.42 -0.32
C ALA A 95 -3.41 -1.46 0.38
N SER A 96 -3.54 -0.80 1.53
CA SER A 96 -4.77 -0.82 2.32
C SER A 96 -5.97 -0.19 1.62
N GLY A 97 -5.74 0.65 0.61
CA GLY A 97 -6.78 1.48 -0.01
C GLY A 97 -7.40 2.49 0.96
N LYS A 98 -6.92 2.59 2.20
CA LYS A 98 -7.36 3.59 3.17
C LYS A 98 -6.66 4.91 2.86
N ASN A 99 -7.48 5.96 2.77
CA ASN A 99 -7.07 7.32 3.12
C ASN A 99 -6.55 7.23 4.57
N ALA A 100 -5.33 7.71 4.81
CA ALA A 100 -4.65 7.61 6.08
C ALA A 100 -5.03 8.78 6.97
N ASP A 101 -6.16 8.65 7.66
CA ASP A 101 -6.30 9.17 9.01
C ASP A 101 -5.62 8.15 9.92
N ILE A 102 -4.28 8.19 9.89
CA ILE A 102 -3.44 7.42 10.80
C ILE A 102 -3.42 8.20 12.12
N ASP A 103 -4.51 8.09 12.87
CA ASP A 103 -4.54 8.45 14.27
C ASP A 103 -4.28 7.19 15.10
N ASN A 104 -3.10 7.11 15.71
CA ASN A 104 -2.65 6.19 16.77
C ASN A 104 -2.78 4.65 16.58
N ASP A 105 -3.49 4.12 15.58
CA ASP A 105 -3.74 2.67 15.41
C ASP A 105 -2.82 1.96 14.40
N VAL A 106 -1.97 2.67 13.65
CA VAL A 106 -0.92 2.03 12.82
C VAL A 106 0.08 1.25 13.68
N LYS A 107 0.27 1.63 14.94
CA LYS A 107 1.07 0.84 15.89
C LYS A 107 0.49 -0.55 16.17
N LYS A 108 -0.82 -0.76 16.01
CA LYS A 108 -1.46 -2.08 16.19
C LYS A 108 -1.53 -2.87 14.87
N GLU A 109 -1.72 -2.21 13.73
CA GLU A 109 -1.72 -2.90 12.42
C GLU A 109 -0.31 -3.37 12.03
N VAL A 110 0.75 -2.63 12.39
CA VAL A 110 2.16 -3.00 12.18
C VAL A 110 2.61 -4.21 13.02
N GLU A 111 1.92 -4.51 14.12
CA GLU A 111 2.22 -5.67 14.99
C GLU A 111 1.22 -6.83 14.84
N GLY A 112 0.11 -6.65 14.11
CA GLY A 112 -1.05 -7.57 14.18
C GLY A 112 -1.64 -8.05 12.86
N GLN A 113 -1.26 -7.53 11.69
CA GLN A 113 -1.73 -8.09 10.42
C GLN A 113 -0.90 -9.32 10.05
N GLU A 114 -1.41 -10.50 10.42
CA GLU A 114 -0.86 -11.77 10.00
C GLU A 114 -0.75 -11.83 8.47
N VAL A 115 0.36 -12.36 7.97
CA VAL A 115 0.67 -12.59 6.55
C VAL A 115 -0.49 -13.27 5.79
N SER A 116 -1.31 -14.05 6.50
CA SER A 116 -2.55 -14.66 6.00
C SER A 116 -3.53 -13.63 5.42
N SER A 117 -3.70 -12.47 6.04
CA SER A 117 -4.65 -11.44 5.59
C SER A 117 -4.23 -10.79 4.27
N TRP A 118 -2.93 -10.53 4.07
CA TRP A 118 -2.43 -9.96 2.82
C TRP A 118 -2.44 -10.98 1.67
N GLN A 119 -2.24 -12.26 1.97
CA GLN A 119 -2.38 -13.34 1.00
C GLN A 119 -3.83 -13.49 0.53
N ASP A 120 -4.79 -13.44 1.44
CA ASP A 120 -6.22 -13.49 1.12
C ASP A 120 -6.62 -12.28 0.26
N TYR A 121 -6.17 -11.08 0.63
CA TYR A 121 -6.48 -9.88 -0.14
C TYR A 121 -5.83 -9.90 -1.53
N LYS A 122 -4.60 -10.39 -1.65
CA LYS A 122 -3.98 -10.66 -2.95
C LYS A 122 -4.81 -11.63 -3.80
N SER A 123 -5.38 -12.67 -3.18
CA SER A 123 -6.27 -13.62 -3.87
C SER A 123 -7.53 -12.93 -4.40
N GLN A 124 -8.15 -12.05 -3.61
CA GLN A 124 -9.32 -11.27 -4.03
C GLN A 124 -8.99 -10.36 -5.22
N LEU A 125 -7.86 -9.66 -5.18
CA LEU A 125 -7.41 -8.84 -6.31
C LEU A 125 -7.17 -9.69 -7.57
N ASN A 126 -6.59 -10.88 -7.43
CA ASN A 126 -6.40 -11.79 -8.55
C ASN A 126 -7.73 -12.23 -9.18
N ASP A 127 -8.73 -12.53 -8.35
CA ASP A 127 -10.03 -12.96 -8.85
C ASP A 127 -10.79 -11.82 -9.51
N LEU A 128 -10.72 -10.60 -8.96
CA LEU A 128 -11.20 -9.38 -9.60
C LEU A 128 -10.55 -9.17 -10.99
N ILE A 129 -9.22 -9.25 -11.08
CA ILE A 129 -8.49 -9.08 -12.36
C ILE A 129 -8.92 -10.16 -13.36
N LYS A 130 -9.05 -11.42 -12.92
CA LYS A 130 -9.56 -12.50 -13.78
C LYS A 130 -10.97 -12.19 -14.27
N ASP A 131 -11.85 -11.76 -13.39
CA ASP A 131 -13.24 -11.46 -13.75
C ASP A 131 -13.33 -10.33 -14.77
N MET A 132 -12.53 -9.28 -14.61
CA MET A 132 -12.49 -8.17 -15.56
C MET A 132 -11.88 -8.54 -16.91
N THR A 133 -11.02 -9.56 -16.97
CA THR A 133 -10.38 -10.04 -18.20
C THR A 133 -11.18 -11.14 -18.93
N LYS A 134 -12.19 -11.76 -18.28
CA LYS A 134 -13.02 -12.84 -18.86
C LYS A 134 -13.72 -12.45 -20.17
N ASP A 135 -14.06 -11.18 -20.37
CA ASP A 135 -14.73 -10.69 -21.58
C ASP A 135 -13.75 -10.35 -22.73
N GLY A 136 -12.48 -10.80 -22.64
CA GLY A 136 -11.45 -10.55 -23.65
C GLY A 136 -10.79 -9.17 -23.55
N LYS A 137 -10.96 -8.47 -22.43
CA LYS A 137 -10.24 -7.22 -22.14
C LYS A 137 -8.76 -7.51 -21.89
N ASP A 138 -7.90 -6.63 -22.38
CA ASP A 138 -6.45 -6.76 -22.18
C ASP A 138 -6.08 -6.55 -20.70
N ILE A 139 -5.19 -7.40 -20.18
CA ILE A 139 -4.79 -7.34 -18.78
C ILE A 139 -4.08 -6.04 -18.42
N ASN A 140 -3.31 -5.45 -19.34
CA ASN A 140 -2.65 -4.17 -19.09
C ASN A 140 -3.66 -3.03 -19.03
N GLU A 141 -4.73 -3.09 -19.83
CA GLU A 141 -5.83 -2.13 -19.73
C GLU A 141 -6.51 -2.23 -18.35
N VAL A 142 -6.78 -3.45 -17.87
CA VAL A 142 -7.37 -3.68 -16.53
C VAL A 142 -6.46 -3.18 -15.42
N LEU A 143 -5.16 -3.52 -15.46
CA LEU A 143 -4.20 -3.12 -14.44
C LEU A 143 -3.95 -1.60 -14.38
N ASN A 144 -4.14 -0.89 -15.48
CA ASN A 144 -4.00 0.57 -15.53
C ASN A 144 -5.25 1.33 -15.06
N LEU A 145 -6.35 0.64 -14.74
CA LEU A 145 -7.55 1.30 -14.25
C LEU A 145 -7.33 1.93 -12.86
N PRO A 146 -7.93 3.10 -12.60
CA PRO A 146 -7.96 3.70 -11.28
C PRO A 146 -8.53 2.75 -10.24
N PHE A 147 -7.76 2.44 -9.19
CA PHE A 147 -8.16 1.50 -8.16
C PHE A 147 -9.44 1.92 -7.43
N ILE A 148 -9.67 3.23 -7.31
CA ILE A 148 -10.86 3.80 -6.68
C ILE A 148 -12.18 3.29 -7.27
N PHE A 149 -12.22 2.93 -8.55
CA PHE A 149 -13.44 2.39 -9.17
C PHE A 149 -13.79 0.98 -8.70
N MET A 150 -12.83 0.26 -8.15
CA MET A 150 -12.95 -1.14 -7.74
C MET A 150 -13.06 -1.31 -6.22
N MET A 151 -12.77 -0.25 -5.45
CA MET A 151 -12.88 -0.25 -3.98
C MET A 151 -14.26 -0.69 -3.49
N ASN A 152 -15.33 -0.25 -4.15
CA ASN A 152 -16.69 -0.57 -3.75
C ASN A 152 -17.02 -2.05 -3.94
N ASP A 153 -16.51 -2.67 -5.02
CA ASP A 153 -16.78 -4.08 -5.33
C ASP A 153 -16.06 -5.00 -4.32
N LEU A 154 -14.82 -4.66 -3.96
CA LEU A 154 -14.03 -5.36 -2.94
C LEU A 154 -14.61 -5.21 -1.52
N GLN A 155 -15.18 -4.04 -1.20
CA GLN A 155 -15.85 -3.82 0.10
C GLN A 155 -17.21 -4.55 0.22
N GLN A 156 -17.84 -4.94 -0.89
CA GLN A 156 -19.08 -5.72 -0.85
C GLN A 156 -18.82 -7.22 -0.62
N GLU A 157 -17.68 -7.75 -1.06
CA GLU A 157 -17.29 -9.14 -0.77
C GLU A 157 -16.94 -9.37 0.71
N THR A 158 -16.35 -8.37 1.37
CA THR A 158 -16.05 -8.42 2.82
C THR A 158 -17.30 -8.34 3.70
N LYS A 159 -18.42 -7.78 3.22
CA LYS A 159 -19.70 -7.76 3.95
C LYS A 159 -20.52 -9.06 3.88
N LYS A 160 -20.07 -10.09 3.15
CA LYS A 160 -20.85 -11.34 2.97
C LYS A 160 -20.69 -12.40 4.07
N VAL A 161 -19.99 -12.13 5.18
CA VAL A 161 -19.93 -13.08 6.31
C VAL A 161 -20.10 -12.37 7.66
N GLU A 162 -21.25 -11.75 7.88
CA GLU A 162 -21.91 -11.96 9.17
C GLU A 162 -22.87 -13.13 8.96
N ARG A 163 -22.42 -14.35 9.28
CA ARG A 163 -23.39 -15.39 9.65
C ARG A 163 -24.09 -14.84 10.88
N GLN A 164 -25.30 -14.31 10.69
CA GLN A 164 -26.26 -14.26 11.78
C GLN A 164 -26.31 -15.68 12.34
N GLU A 165 -25.83 -15.85 13.57
CA GLU A 165 -26.10 -17.05 14.34
C GLU A 165 -27.62 -17.19 14.42
N SER A 166 -28.12 -18.03 13.53
CA SER A 166 -29.28 -18.89 13.66
C SER A 166 -30.45 -18.34 14.49
N MET A 167 -31.57 -18.05 13.81
CA MET A 167 -32.91 -17.85 14.41
C MET A 167 -33.46 -19.10 15.15
N LEU A 168 -32.61 -20.04 15.56
CA LEU A 168 -32.99 -21.26 16.28
C LEU A 168 -32.93 -21.11 17.81
N ASP A 169 -32.33 -20.05 18.35
CA ASP A 169 -32.35 -19.77 19.81
C ASP A 169 -33.67 -19.13 20.29
N ALA A 170 -34.64 -18.89 19.39
CA ALA A 170 -35.97 -18.40 19.77
C ALA A 170 -36.98 -19.51 20.12
N PHE A 171 -36.56 -20.78 20.09
CA PHE A 171 -37.45 -21.94 20.27
C PHE A 171 -36.93 -23.03 21.23
N LEU A 172 -35.98 -22.73 22.11
CA LEU A 172 -35.57 -23.62 23.21
C LEU A 172 -35.80 -22.98 24.59
#